data_AF-A0A6B1EAX7-F1
#
_entry.id   AF-A0A6B1EAX7-F1
#
_cell.length_a   1.000
_cell.length_b   1.000
_cell.length_c   1.000
_cell.angle_alpha   90.00
_cell.angle_beta   90.00
_cell.angle_gamma   90.00
#
_symmetry.space_group_name_H-M   'P 1'
#
loop_
_entity.id
_entity.type
_entity.pdbx_description
1 polymer ?
#
loop_
_entity_poly.entity_id
_entity_poly.type
_entity_poly.pdbx_seq_one_letter_code
_entity_poly.pdbx_strand_id
1 'polypeptide(L)'
;MSPKSPWRILTAVLLAFALVAAACGDDEEDAPAAPEPAPAAPAEEPAEEPMDEPEEPAEEAMEEPAEEPAEEAMEEPAEEPMEMAPLKIGLIAQVEELMAFPEVPAVAQAYVDYFNAEHGGADGHPLELVVCGAGDVPESHIACANEFVNADDVHVVINGGFLSNSIVSGTILAEAGKANLGLGNDFIDYLTPNLYNFDPGLPGLAQVFFVFAKAQRDVSTMSLFLADDPAIAPFEPALYDIGESNGITINETIYLGFEPDLTGPVSAADASNDGWLFVLADGAQCTAAANGAATVGYGGHIFGNDLCLSQDLVESGAVDGWSGPIVSSAPTIDGGAEIDEINRILDTYGGADVQTAGLAGWALAQVFIARDILIAGGGADANDESVLAALSTYSRSDIPGYPEVSCPGPDPWAGACNTSPLMVTIADGQMTAPDGFTFLDFSELNFLLG
;
A
#
# COMPACT_ATOMS: atom_id res chain seq x y z
N MET A 1 -25.13 -11.75 49.47
CA MET A 1 -25.91 -10.57 49.03
C MET A 1 -25.91 -9.53 50.13
N SER A 2 -25.19 -8.43 49.91
CA SER A 2 -25.28 -7.17 50.66
C SER A 2 -24.81 -6.08 49.67
N PRO A 3 -25.63 -5.07 49.33
CA PRO A 3 -25.33 -4.16 48.24
C PRO A 3 -24.37 -3.06 48.75
N LYS A 4 -23.21 -2.90 48.11
CA LYS A 4 -22.31 -1.76 48.35
C LYS A 4 -22.67 -0.63 47.39
N SER A 5 -22.88 0.53 47.99
CA SER A 5 -23.42 1.79 47.46
C SER A 5 -22.58 2.41 46.33
N PRO A 6 -23.22 3.05 45.32
CA PRO A 6 -22.58 3.73 44.19
C PRO A 6 -21.95 5.10 44.55
N TRP A 7 -22.03 5.54 45.80
CA TRP A 7 -21.57 6.88 46.20
C TRP A 7 -20.04 7.06 46.18
N ARG A 8 -19.26 5.97 46.18
CA ARG A 8 -17.79 6.04 46.28
C ARG A 8 -17.05 6.21 44.95
N ILE A 9 -17.75 6.11 43.82
CA ILE A 9 -17.15 6.27 42.48
C ILE A 9 -17.18 7.74 42.02
N LEU A 10 -18.12 8.54 42.54
CA LEU A 10 -18.27 9.96 42.20
C LEU A 10 -17.26 10.90 42.88
N THR A 11 -16.43 10.43 43.81
CA THR A 11 -15.43 11.27 44.50
C THR A 11 -14.02 11.17 43.89
N ALA A 12 -13.80 10.29 42.92
CA ALA A 12 -12.50 10.12 42.25
C ALA A 12 -12.39 10.87 40.90
N VAL A 13 -13.50 11.35 40.33
CA VAL A 13 -13.54 12.01 39.01
C VAL A 13 -13.50 13.54 39.10
N LEU A 14 -13.67 14.13 40.29
CA LEU A 14 -13.72 15.59 40.50
C LEU A 14 -12.41 16.23 41.01
N LEU A 15 -11.29 15.49 40.99
CA LEU A 15 -9.99 15.98 41.48
C LEU A 15 -8.89 16.03 40.40
N ALA A 16 -9.23 15.80 39.12
CA ALA A 16 -8.30 15.88 37.99
C ALA A 16 -8.52 17.11 37.08
N PHE A 17 -9.48 18.00 37.39
CA PHE A 17 -9.87 19.13 36.52
C PHE A 17 -9.58 20.53 37.12
N ALA A 18 -8.55 20.67 37.95
CA ALA A 18 -8.23 21.95 38.60
C ALA A 18 -6.73 22.23 38.74
N LEU A 19 -5.96 22.09 37.66
CA LEU A 19 -4.55 22.52 37.61
C LEU A 19 -4.14 23.03 36.21
N VAL A 20 -4.92 23.98 35.67
CA VAL A 20 -4.48 24.87 34.57
C VAL A 20 -5.01 26.27 34.88
N ALA A 21 -4.20 27.10 35.55
CA ALA A 21 -4.23 28.57 35.54
C ALA A 21 -3.35 29.13 36.67
N ALA A 22 -2.05 29.30 36.42
CA ALA A 22 -1.21 30.33 37.06
C ALA A 22 0.24 30.25 36.54
N ALA A 23 0.50 30.81 35.36
CA ALA A 23 1.84 31.24 34.96
C ALA A 23 1.74 32.31 33.86
N CYS A 24 1.24 33.49 34.23
CA CYS A 24 1.64 34.74 33.58
C CYS A 24 2.57 35.44 34.57
N GLY A 25 3.84 35.55 34.22
CA GLY A 25 4.87 36.30 34.92
C GLY A 25 5.83 36.86 33.89
N ASP A 26 5.72 38.17 33.72
CA ASP A 26 6.45 39.09 32.85
C ASP A 26 7.94 39.15 33.22
N ASP A 27 8.85 39.18 32.24
CA ASP A 27 10.13 39.90 32.34
C ASP A 27 10.76 40.07 30.93
N GLU A 28 10.91 41.34 30.56
CA GLU A 28 11.64 41.83 29.38
C GLU A 28 13.16 41.70 29.62
N GLU A 29 13.90 41.03 28.71
CA GLU A 29 15.33 41.33 28.51
C GLU A 29 15.71 41.29 27.02
N ASP A 30 16.28 42.42 26.59
CA ASP A 30 16.90 42.72 25.30
C ASP A 30 17.92 41.66 24.84
N ALA A 31 17.79 41.20 23.60
CA ALA A 31 18.88 40.56 22.86
C ALA A 31 18.81 40.94 21.36
N PRO A 32 19.97 41.11 20.69
CA PRO A 32 20.08 41.95 19.51
C PRO A 32 19.56 41.29 18.23
N ALA A 33 19.00 42.13 17.36
CA ALA A 33 18.54 41.78 16.02
C ALA A 33 19.64 41.07 15.19
N ALA A 34 19.32 39.87 14.71
CA ALA A 34 20.04 39.21 13.63
C ALA A 34 19.70 39.91 12.29
N PRO A 35 20.65 40.02 11.35
CA PRO A 35 20.44 40.77 10.12
C PRO A 35 19.50 40.03 9.15
N GLU A 36 18.62 40.80 8.52
CA GLU A 36 17.76 40.37 7.41
C GLU A 36 18.60 39.81 6.25
N PRO A 37 18.20 38.70 5.61
CA PRO A 37 18.81 38.28 4.36
C PRO A 37 18.39 39.22 3.23
N ALA A 38 19.37 39.72 2.50
CA ALA A 38 19.20 40.57 1.32
C ALA A 38 18.40 39.85 0.21
N PRO A 39 17.59 40.56 -0.58
CA PRO A 39 16.82 39.96 -1.66
C PRO A 39 17.75 39.47 -2.78
N ALA A 40 17.59 38.21 -3.17
CA ALA A 40 18.22 37.65 -4.35
C ALA A 40 17.73 38.38 -5.61
N ALA A 41 18.68 38.74 -6.47
CA ALA A 41 18.42 39.36 -7.76
C ALA A 41 17.69 38.37 -8.70
N PRO A 42 16.81 38.82 -9.60
CA PRO A 42 16.12 37.95 -10.54
C PRO A 42 17.11 37.38 -11.56
N ALA A 43 17.04 36.06 -11.77
CA ALA A 43 17.68 35.41 -12.91
C ALA A 43 16.99 35.84 -14.21
N GLU A 44 17.79 36.19 -15.20
CA GLU A 44 17.36 36.56 -16.55
C GLU A 44 16.82 35.32 -17.29
N GLU A 45 15.58 35.42 -17.80
CA GLU A 45 15.04 34.53 -18.82
C GLU A 45 15.77 34.76 -20.16
N PRO A 46 16.16 33.70 -20.90
CA PRO A 46 16.46 33.82 -22.31
C PRO A 46 15.18 33.64 -23.13
N ALA A 47 14.85 34.73 -23.82
CA ALA A 47 13.96 34.91 -24.96
C ALA A 47 13.66 33.67 -25.83
N GLU A 48 12.37 33.50 -26.09
CA GLU A 48 11.83 32.80 -27.25
C GLU A 48 12.25 33.51 -28.54
N GLU A 49 12.71 32.75 -29.54
CA GLU A 49 12.66 33.19 -30.94
C GLU A 49 11.73 32.24 -31.73
N PRO A 50 10.83 32.80 -32.57
CA PRO A 50 9.84 32.05 -33.31
C PRO A 50 10.44 31.51 -34.61
N MET A 51 10.17 30.24 -34.94
CA MET A 51 10.47 29.68 -36.26
C MET A 51 9.19 29.47 -37.07
N ASP A 52 9.03 30.40 -38.01
CA ASP A 52 8.48 30.32 -39.37
C ASP A 52 7.51 29.18 -39.75
N GLU A 53 6.28 29.59 -40.06
CA GLU A 53 5.39 28.95 -41.05
C GLU A 53 6.05 28.87 -42.44
N PRO A 54 5.66 27.89 -43.25
CA PRO A 54 5.52 28.16 -44.68
C PRO A 54 4.12 27.86 -45.22
N GLU A 55 3.63 28.90 -45.88
CA GLU A 55 2.55 29.06 -46.86
C GLU A 55 2.13 27.82 -47.69
N GLU A 56 0.82 27.77 -47.93
CA GLU A 56 0.17 27.05 -49.04
C GLU A 56 0.76 27.38 -50.41
N PRO A 57 0.46 26.54 -51.41
CA PRO A 57 -0.10 27.13 -52.62
C PRO A 57 -1.40 26.46 -53.09
N ALA A 58 -2.26 27.36 -53.58
CA ALA A 58 -3.55 27.15 -54.18
C ALA A 58 -3.54 26.38 -55.52
N GLU A 59 -4.66 25.70 -55.73
CA GLU A 59 -5.43 25.48 -56.98
C GLU A 59 -4.70 25.23 -58.30
N GLU A 60 -4.99 24.07 -58.92
CA GLU A 60 -5.51 24.06 -60.29
C GLU A 60 -6.62 23.01 -60.43
N ALA A 61 -7.78 23.49 -60.87
CA ALA A 61 -8.93 22.71 -61.31
C ALA A 61 -8.72 22.19 -62.74
N MET A 62 -9.16 20.97 -63.05
CA MET A 62 -9.91 20.70 -64.29
C MET A 62 -10.49 19.28 -64.40
N GLU A 63 -11.78 19.28 -64.77
CA GLU A 63 -12.56 18.31 -65.55
C GLU A 63 -13.11 17.03 -64.90
N GLU A 64 -14.43 17.08 -64.69
CA GLU A 64 -15.32 15.92 -64.62
C GLU A 64 -15.26 15.07 -65.89
N PRO A 65 -15.63 13.78 -65.81
CA PRO A 65 -16.94 13.45 -66.37
C PRO A 65 -17.76 12.42 -65.60
N ALA A 66 -19.06 12.72 -65.55
CA ALA A 66 -20.22 11.85 -65.78
C ALA A 66 -20.45 10.64 -64.84
N GLU A 67 -21.54 10.80 -64.09
CA GLU A 67 -22.29 9.82 -63.30
C GLU A 67 -22.65 8.53 -64.05
N GLU A 68 -22.49 7.39 -63.36
CA GLU A 68 -23.45 6.28 -63.36
C GLU A 68 -23.65 5.80 -61.90
N PRO A 69 -24.87 5.40 -61.51
CA PRO A 69 -25.29 5.36 -60.12
C PRO A 69 -24.76 4.12 -59.39
N ALA A 70 -23.98 4.34 -58.33
CA ALA A 70 -23.67 3.32 -57.34
C ALA A 70 -24.87 3.17 -56.41
N GLU A 71 -25.27 1.92 -56.21
CA GLU A 71 -26.34 1.46 -55.33
C GLU A 71 -26.19 2.08 -53.93
N GLU A 72 -27.32 2.57 -53.39
CA GLU A 72 -27.44 2.99 -52.00
C GLU A 72 -27.15 1.80 -51.08
N ALA A 73 -25.90 1.66 -50.66
CA ALA A 73 -25.59 1.00 -49.41
C ALA A 73 -26.16 1.89 -48.30
N MET A 74 -27.32 1.49 -47.78
CA MET A 74 -27.77 1.95 -46.47
C MET A 74 -26.61 1.77 -45.49
N GLU A 75 -26.00 2.87 -45.06
CA GLU A 75 -25.28 2.89 -43.80
C GLU A 75 -26.32 2.54 -42.74
N GLU A 76 -26.23 1.31 -42.23
CA GLU A 76 -26.81 1.00 -40.94
C GLU A 76 -26.24 2.02 -39.96
N PRO A 77 -27.07 2.69 -39.13
CA PRO A 77 -26.53 3.53 -38.10
C PRO A 77 -25.64 2.62 -37.24
N ALA A 78 -24.36 2.93 -37.15
CA ALA A 78 -23.53 2.37 -36.10
C ALA A 78 -24.28 2.66 -34.80
N GLU A 79 -24.82 1.61 -34.17
CA GLU A 79 -25.30 1.71 -32.80
C GLU A 79 -24.08 2.17 -32.00
N GLU A 80 -24.07 3.44 -31.57
CA GLU A 80 -23.23 3.78 -30.44
C GLU A 80 -23.63 2.82 -29.32
N PRO A 81 -22.68 2.08 -28.72
CA PRO A 81 -23.02 1.16 -27.65
C PRO A 81 -23.85 1.94 -26.64
N MET A 82 -25.06 1.47 -26.33
CA MET A 82 -25.74 1.94 -25.13
C MET A 82 -24.86 1.52 -23.96
N GLU A 83 -23.93 2.39 -23.56
CA GLU A 83 -23.08 2.12 -22.40
C GLU A 83 -24.00 2.05 -21.18
N MET A 84 -24.09 0.85 -20.62
CA MET A 84 -24.88 0.62 -19.42
C MET A 84 -24.26 1.40 -18.25
N ALA A 85 -25.05 1.68 -17.21
CA ALA A 85 -24.55 2.43 -16.06
C ALA A 85 -23.35 1.71 -15.42
N PRO A 86 -22.30 2.42 -14.98
CA PRO A 86 -21.10 1.78 -14.47
C PRO A 86 -21.34 1.05 -13.14
N LEU A 87 -20.55 0.00 -12.89
CA LEU A 87 -20.41 -0.61 -11.57
C LEU A 87 -19.24 0.06 -10.85
N LYS A 88 -19.53 0.73 -9.73
CA LYS A 88 -18.53 1.55 -9.04
C LYS A 88 -17.78 0.78 -7.95
N ILE A 89 -16.47 0.96 -7.94
CA ILE A 89 -15.57 0.53 -6.87
C ILE A 89 -15.02 1.79 -6.20
N GLY A 90 -15.25 1.95 -4.90
CA GLY A 90 -14.64 3.04 -4.14
C GLY A 90 -13.19 2.75 -3.80
N LEU A 91 -12.34 3.77 -3.80
CA LEU A 91 -10.96 3.70 -3.32
C LEU A 91 -10.67 4.90 -2.41
N ILE A 92 -10.29 4.62 -1.16
CA ILE A 92 -9.63 5.59 -0.29
C ILE A 92 -8.13 5.48 -0.59
N ALA A 93 -7.55 6.49 -1.24
CA ALA A 93 -6.16 6.49 -1.65
C ALA A 93 -5.35 7.48 -0.80
N GLN A 94 -4.32 6.99 -0.10
CA GLN A 94 -3.38 7.87 0.59
C GLN A 94 -2.34 8.38 -0.41
N VAL A 95 -2.56 9.59 -0.94
CA VAL A 95 -1.82 10.14 -2.09
C VAL A 95 -1.40 11.60 -1.88
N GLU A 96 -1.78 12.18 -0.75
CA GLU A 96 -1.39 13.53 -0.36
C GLU A 96 -0.31 13.46 0.72
N GLU A 97 0.41 14.56 0.93
CA GLU A 97 1.40 14.70 2.00
C GLU A 97 2.65 13.80 1.83
N LEU A 98 3.35 13.42 2.91
CA LEU A 98 4.70 12.84 2.82
C LEU A 98 4.67 11.33 2.61
N MET A 99 3.68 10.63 3.15
CA MET A 99 3.53 9.18 3.02
C MET A 99 2.46 8.86 1.96
N ALA A 100 2.77 9.20 0.70
CA ALA A 100 1.89 8.98 -0.43
C ALA A 100 2.23 7.70 -1.21
N PHE A 101 1.19 6.98 -1.66
CA PHE A 101 1.27 5.76 -2.47
C PHE A 101 0.58 5.97 -3.83
N PRO A 102 1.15 6.81 -4.72
CA PRO A 102 0.54 7.15 -6.02
C PRO A 102 0.37 5.93 -6.94
N GLU A 103 1.13 4.86 -6.74
CA GLU A 103 1.00 3.60 -7.47
C GLU A 103 -0.35 2.93 -7.25
N VAL A 104 -0.97 3.10 -6.09
CA VAL A 104 -2.23 2.44 -5.71
C VAL A 104 -3.38 2.82 -6.64
N PRO A 105 -3.78 4.10 -6.76
CA PRO A 105 -4.84 4.48 -7.70
C PRO A 105 -4.42 4.27 -9.16
N ALA A 106 -3.14 4.44 -9.51
CA ALA A 106 -2.68 4.28 -10.88
C ALA A 106 -2.85 2.83 -11.38
N VAL A 107 -2.41 1.85 -10.60
CA VAL A 107 -2.53 0.43 -10.93
C VAL A 107 -3.99 -0.04 -10.89
N ALA A 108 -4.76 0.42 -9.91
CA ALA A 108 -6.19 0.12 -9.84
C ALA A 108 -6.94 0.65 -11.07
N GLN A 109 -6.63 1.87 -11.52
CA GLN A 109 -7.22 2.45 -12.71
C GLN A 109 -6.79 1.71 -13.98
N ALA A 110 -5.51 1.37 -14.11
CA ALA A 110 -4.99 0.62 -15.25
C ALA A 110 -5.73 -0.71 -15.45
N TYR A 111 -6.02 -1.39 -14.34
CA TYR A 111 -6.80 -2.62 -14.37
C TYR A 111 -8.27 -2.39 -14.78
N VAL A 112 -8.91 -1.33 -14.27
CA VAL A 112 -10.28 -0.96 -14.68
C VAL A 112 -10.34 -0.67 -16.17
N ASP A 113 -9.38 0.07 -16.70
CA ASP A 113 -9.29 0.41 -18.12
C ASP A 113 -9.07 -0.84 -18.98
N TYR A 114 -8.15 -1.71 -18.58
CA TYR A 114 -7.95 -3.03 -19.19
C TYR A 114 -9.25 -3.85 -19.22
N PHE A 115 -9.92 -3.97 -18.08
CA PHE A 115 -11.12 -4.79 -17.97
C PHE A 115 -12.25 -4.26 -18.85
N ASN A 116 -12.43 -2.93 -18.89
CA ASN A 116 -13.42 -2.30 -19.75
C ASN A 116 -13.08 -2.45 -21.23
N ALA A 117 -11.83 -2.20 -21.61
CA ALA A 117 -11.40 -2.21 -23.01
C ALA A 117 -11.33 -3.62 -23.63
N GLU A 118 -10.85 -4.61 -22.86
CA GLU A 118 -10.60 -5.95 -23.39
C GLU A 118 -11.72 -6.96 -23.07
N HIS A 119 -12.50 -6.73 -21.99
CA HIS A 119 -13.58 -7.62 -21.57
C HIS A 119 -14.97 -7.00 -21.72
N GLY A 120 -15.08 -5.71 -22.07
CA GLY A 120 -16.36 -5.02 -22.26
C GLY A 120 -17.10 -4.76 -20.95
N GLY A 121 -16.39 -4.73 -19.82
CA GLY A 121 -16.98 -4.58 -18.49
C GLY A 121 -17.66 -5.86 -17.98
N ALA A 122 -18.45 -5.73 -16.92
CA ALA A 122 -19.17 -6.84 -16.30
C ALA A 122 -20.60 -6.89 -16.86
N ASP A 123 -20.90 -7.94 -17.62
CA ASP A 123 -22.19 -8.08 -18.33
C ASP A 123 -22.57 -6.86 -19.16
N GLY A 124 -21.58 -6.14 -19.71
CA GLY A 124 -21.75 -4.91 -20.52
C GLY A 124 -21.85 -3.61 -19.71
N HIS A 125 -21.78 -3.68 -18.38
CA HIS A 125 -21.62 -2.51 -17.51
C HIS A 125 -20.11 -2.22 -17.32
N PRO A 126 -19.61 -1.03 -17.68
CA PRO A 126 -18.21 -0.69 -17.41
C PRO A 126 -17.96 -0.62 -15.89
N LEU A 127 -16.75 -0.96 -15.46
CA LEU A 127 -16.30 -0.64 -14.11
C LEU A 127 -15.89 0.83 -14.03
N GLU A 128 -16.17 1.48 -12.92
CA GLU A 128 -15.69 2.84 -12.61
C GLU A 128 -14.99 2.83 -11.25
N LEU A 129 -13.75 3.34 -11.22
CA LEU A 129 -13.03 3.56 -9.97
C LEU A 129 -13.34 4.97 -9.45
N VAL A 130 -13.97 5.06 -8.28
CA VAL A 130 -14.25 6.33 -7.61
C VAL A 130 -13.19 6.54 -6.54
N VAL A 131 -12.27 7.47 -6.79
CA VAL A 131 -11.12 7.73 -5.91
C VAL A 131 -11.41 8.92 -4.98
N CYS A 132 -11.23 8.71 -3.68
CA CYS A 132 -11.14 9.76 -2.67
C CYS A 132 -9.69 9.84 -2.17
N GLY A 133 -9.03 10.98 -2.40
CA GLY A 133 -7.68 11.23 -1.93
C GLY A 133 -7.64 11.61 -0.44
N ALA A 134 -6.68 11.06 0.28
CA ALA A 134 -6.43 11.33 1.68
C ALA A 134 -4.93 11.56 1.94
N GLY A 135 -4.62 12.28 3.02
CA GLY A 135 -3.25 12.56 3.49
C GLY A 135 -2.80 11.61 4.60
N ASP A 136 -1.79 12.04 5.35
CA ASP A 136 -1.16 11.25 6.42
C ASP A 136 -2.00 11.26 7.71
N VAL A 137 -2.99 12.17 7.81
CA VAL A 137 -3.80 12.36 9.03
C VAL A 137 -5.19 11.69 8.96
N PRO A 138 -5.68 11.12 10.08
CA PRO A 138 -6.96 10.37 10.11
C PRO A 138 -8.18 11.16 9.66
N GLU A 139 -8.20 12.50 9.84
CA GLU A 139 -9.35 13.34 9.50
C GLU A 139 -9.74 13.25 8.02
N SER A 140 -8.76 13.16 7.13
CA SER A 140 -9.01 13.02 5.69
C SER A 140 -9.59 11.64 5.34
N HIS A 141 -9.08 10.57 5.97
CA HIS A 141 -9.59 9.20 5.83
C HIS A 141 -11.02 9.04 6.39
N ILE A 142 -11.34 9.71 7.50
CA ILE A 142 -12.71 9.80 8.03
C ILE A 142 -13.64 10.46 7.01
N ALA A 143 -13.19 11.54 6.36
CA ALA A 143 -13.99 12.23 5.36
C ALA A 143 -14.30 11.32 4.16
N CYS A 144 -13.29 10.64 3.62
CA CYS A 144 -13.47 9.68 2.53
C CYS A 144 -14.38 8.50 2.91
N ALA A 145 -14.22 7.93 4.11
CA ALA A 145 -15.10 6.86 4.57
C ALA A 145 -16.56 7.34 4.64
N ASN A 146 -16.81 8.53 5.18
CA ASN A 146 -18.16 9.10 5.22
C ASN A 146 -18.70 9.39 3.82
N GLU A 147 -17.88 9.81 2.87
CA GLU A 147 -18.30 9.98 1.48
C GLU A 147 -18.85 8.67 0.91
N PHE A 148 -18.11 7.57 1.03
CA PHE A 148 -18.54 6.27 0.53
C PHE A 148 -19.70 5.65 1.32
N VAL A 149 -19.81 5.91 2.63
CA VAL A 149 -21.00 5.53 3.41
C VAL A 149 -22.26 6.22 2.88
N ASN A 150 -22.14 7.46 2.41
CA ASN A 150 -23.26 8.24 1.86
C ASN A 150 -23.45 8.03 0.33
N ALA A 151 -22.61 7.23 -0.31
CA ALA A 151 -22.74 6.89 -1.72
C ALA A 151 -23.67 5.67 -1.87
N ASP A 152 -24.88 5.91 -2.40
CA ASP A 152 -25.89 4.87 -2.61
C ASP A 152 -25.53 3.89 -3.75
N ASP A 153 -24.58 4.26 -4.60
CA ASP A 153 -24.14 3.52 -5.80
C ASP A 153 -22.73 2.93 -5.70
N VAL A 154 -22.09 3.01 -4.51
CA VAL A 154 -20.81 2.36 -4.20
C VAL A 154 -21.02 1.33 -3.11
N HIS A 155 -20.82 0.04 -3.44
CA HIS A 155 -21.10 -1.08 -2.54
C HIS A 155 -19.86 -1.80 -2.03
N VAL A 156 -18.70 -1.52 -2.64
CA VAL A 156 -17.40 -2.05 -2.23
C VAL A 156 -16.38 -0.91 -2.20
N VAL A 157 -15.56 -0.87 -1.15
CA VAL A 157 -14.52 0.14 -0.96
C VAL A 157 -13.19 -0.56 -0.69
N ILE A 158 -12.18 -0.22 -1.48
CA ILE A 158 -10.77 -0.51 -1.21
C ILE A 158 -10.27 0.60 -0.29
N ASN A 159 -9.78 0.21 0.88
CA ASN A 159 -9.24 1.11 1.90
C ASN A 159 -7.72 1.03 1.91
N GLY A 160 -7.08 1.98 1.21
CA GLY A 160 -5.63 2.13 1.12
C GLY A 160 -5.03 3.06 2.18
N GLY A 161 -5.72 3.28 3.32
CA GLY A 161 -5.13 4.01 4.44
C GLY A 161 -4.00 3.22 5.09
N PHE A 162 -2.91 3.89 5.47
CA PHE A 162 -1.77 3.24 6.12
C PHE A 162 -1.87 3.32 7.65
N LEU A 163 -1.50 2.25 8.36
CA LEU A 163 -1.54 2.15 9.83
C LEU A 163 -2.90 2.58 10.41
N SER A 164 -2.91 3.53 11.34
CA SER A 164 -4.11 4.01 12.03
C SER A 164 -5.16 4.59 11.07
N ASN A 165 -4.76 5.07 9.89
CA ASN A 165 -5.67 5.58 8.87
C ASN A 165 -6.56 4.47 8.28
N SER A 166 -6.03 3.24 8.11
CA SER A 166 -6.82 2.06 7.71
C SER A 166 -7.93 1.81 8.73
N ILE A 167 -7.57 1.76 10.01
CA ILE A 167 -8.50 1.39 11.09
C ILE A 167 -9.62 2.39 11.25
N VAL A 168 -9.31 3.68 11.23
CA VAL A 168 -10.31 4.72 11.46
C VAL A 168 -11.34 4.74 10.34
N SER A 169 -10.90 4.75 9.07
CA SER A 169 -11.81 4.69 7.93
C SER A 169 -12.53 3.33 7.83
N GLY A 170 -11.80 2.25 8.07
CA GLY A 170 -12.30 0.90 7.94
C GLY A 170 -13.38 0.56 8.95
N THR A 171 -13.26 1.05 10.19
CA THR A 171 -14.30 0.91 11.22
C THR A 171 -15.59 1.63 10.80
N ILE A 172 -15.49 2.84 10.22
CA ILE A 172 -16.65 3.60 9.76
C ILE A 172 -17.40 2.84 8.64
N LEU A 173 -16.65 2.31 7.66
CA LEU A 173 -17.21 1.50 6.58
C LEU A 173 -17.85 0.20 7.10
N ALA A 174 -17.16 -0.50 8.00
CA ALA A 174 -17.63 -1.73 8.61
C ALA A 174 -18.91 -1.55 9.44
N GLU A 175 -19.01 -0.48 10.23
CA GLU A 175 -20.20 -0.12 11.01
C GLU A 175 -21.39 0.25 10.12
N ALA A 176 -21.13 0.83 8.96
CA ALA A 176 -22.14 1.13 7.94
C ALA A 176 -22.58 -0.11 7.13
N GLY A 177 -21.88 -1.24 7.25
CA GLY A 177 -22.15 -2.46 6.49
C GLY A 177 -21.65 -2.40 5.04
N LYS A 178 -20.73 -1.49 4.71
CA LYS A 178 -20.07 -1.44 3.40
C LYS A 178 -19.03 -2.56 3.31
N ALA A 179 -18.96 -3.24 2.17
CA ALA A 179 -17.88 -4.19 1.93
C ALA A 179 -16.54 -3.43 1.85
N ASN A 180 -15.62 -3.77 2.73
CA ASN A 180 -14.41 -2.99 2.98
C ASN A 180 -13.16 -3.89 2.93
N LEU A 181 -12.29 -3.62 1.96
CA LEU A 181 -11.04 -4.33 1.73
C LEU A 181 -9.89 -3.47 2.26
N GLY A 182 -9.32 -3.85 3.40
CA GLY A 182 -8.29 -3.07 4.08
C GLY A 182 -6.86 -3.38 3.63
N LEU A 183 -5.99 -2.39 3.83
CA LEU A 183 -4.55 -2.57 3.90
C LEU A 183 -4.19 -2.94 5.36
N GLY A 184 -4.07 -4.24 5.63
CA GLY A 184 -3.82 -4.73 6.98
C GLY A 184 -2.40 -4.41 7.42
N ASN A 185 -2.25 -3.51 8.40
CA ASN A 185 -0.95 -3.09 8.91
C ASN A 185 -0.89 -3.18 10.44
N ASP A 186 -1.96 -2.78 11.12
CA ASP A 186 -2.09 -2.88 12.56
C ASP A 186 -2.75 -4.22 12.94
N PHE A 187 -2.42 -4.74 14.12
CA PHE A 187 -2.99 -5.98 14.63
C PHE A 187 -4.51 -5.95 14.70
N ILE A 188 -5.06 -4.78 15.02
CA ILE A 188 -6.50 -4.59 15.15
C ILE A 188 -7.23 -4.62 13.80
N ASP A 189 -6.53 -4.50 12.66
CA ASP A 189 -7.13 -4.59 11.31
C ASP A 189 -7.75 -5.97 11.11
N TYR A 190 -7.14 -7.00 11.70
CA TYR A 190 -7.53 -8.40 11.54
C TYR A 190 -8.62 -8.86 12.50
N LEU A 191 -8.87 -8.09 13.56
CA LEU A 191 -9.80 -8.43 14.63
C LEU A 191 -11.09 -7.60 14.54
N THR A 192 -11.09 -6.55 13.72
CA THR A 192 -12.25 -5.68 13.51
C THR A 192 -13.29 -6.40 12.65
N PRO A 193 -14.54 -6.57 13.12
CA PRO A 193 -15.59 -7.20 12.33
C PRO A 193 -15.83 -6.46 11.01
N ASN A 194 -16.05 -7.20 9.93
CA ASN A 194 -16.29 -6.68 8.57
C ASN A 194 -15.16 -5.83 7.96
N LEU A 195 -13.96 -5.85 8.55
CA LEU A 195 -12.73 -5.39 7.93
C LEU A 195 -11.95 -6.62 7.44
N TYR A 196 -11.82 -6.77 6.13
CA TYR A 196 -11.17 -7.92 5.52
C TYR A 196 -9.92 -7.46 4.79
N ASN A 197 -8.78 -8.02 5.14
CA ASN A 197 -7.48 -7.64 4.63
C ASN A 197 -6.94 -8.76 3.74
N PHE A 198 -6.73 -8.45 2.47
CA PHE A 198 -5.93 -9.28 1.56
C PHE A 198 -4.50 -8.76 1.60
N ASP A 199 -3.92 -8.82 2.79
CA ASP A 199 -2.53 -8.58 3.11
C ASP A 199 -2.26 -9.27 4.46
N PRO A 200 -1.23 -10.13 4.59
CA PRO A 200 -0.84 -10.72 5.87
C PRO A 200 -0.38 -9.70 6.92
N GLY A 201 -0.05 -8.48 6.49
CA GLY A 201 0.37 -7.31 7.28
C GLY A 201 1.56 -7.57 8.18
N LEU A 202 1.84 -6.61 9.07
CA LEU A 202 3.07 -6.65 9.88
C LEU A 202 3.28 -7.96 10.64
N PRO A 203 2.27 -8.60 11.26
CA PRO A 203 2.48 -9.87 11.95
C PRO A 203 2.89 -10.99 11.00
N GLY A 204 2.22 -11.10 9.84
CA GLY A 204 2.54 -12.13 8.86
C GLY A 204 3.83 -11.84 8.09
N LEU A 205 4.10 -10.59 7.74
CA LEU A 205 5.35 -10.16 7.10
C LEU A 205 6.55 -10.39 8.03
N ALA A 206 6.43 -10.08 9.32
CA ALA A 206 7.45 -10.41 10.31
C ALA A 206 7.62 -11.93 10.47
N GLN A 207 6.53 -12.69 10.58
CA GLN A 207 6.57 -14.13 10.75
C GLN A 207 7.26 -14.83 9.57
N VAL A 208 6.90 -14.50 8.32
CA VAL A 208 7.54 -15.12 7.15
C VAL A 208 9.02 -14.79 7.08
N PHE A 209 9.39 -13.58 7.48
CA PHE A 209 10.79 -13.18 7.55
C PHE A 209 11.56 -14.09 8.51
N PHE A 210 11.08 -14.30 9.75
CA PHE A 210 11.77 -15.15 10.72
C PHE A 210 11.76 -16.63 10.31
N VAL A 211 10.65 -17.12 9.73
CA VAL A 211 10.57 -18.48 9.16
C VAL A 211 11.63 -18.67 8.07
N PHE A 212 11.76 -17.71 7.16
CA PHE A 212 12.74 -17.75 6.08
C PHE A 212 14.18 -17.65 6.60
N ALA A 213 14.45 -16.70 7.50
CA ALA A 213 15.76 -16.53 8.12
C ALA A 213 16.20 -17.83 8.83
N LYS A 214 15.28 -18.50 9.53
CA LYS A 214 15.58 -19.75 10.21
C LYS A 214 15.76 -20.92 9.24
N ALA A 215 14.79 -21.15 8.36
CA ALA A 215 14.73 -22.36 7.55
C ALA A 215 15.68 -22.32 6.35
N GLN A 216 15.82 -21.16 5.71
CA GLN A 216 16.52 -21.00 4.43
C GLN A 216 17.90 -20.33 4.57
N ARG A 217 18.20 -19.74 5.72
CA ARG A 217 19.46 -19.02 5.98
C ARG A 217 20.19 -19.48 7.25
N ASP A 218 19.63 -20.43 8.01
CA ASP A 218 20.21 -20.98 9.25
C ASP A 218 20.55 -19.91 10.31
N VAL A 219 19.81 -18.79 10.30
CA VAL A 219 19.99 -17.70 11.26
C VAL A 219 19.52 -18.14 12.65
N SER A 220 20.32 -17.84 13.67
CA SER A 220 19.98 -18.09 15.07
C SER A 220 20.15 -16.87 15.97
N THR A 221 21.02 -15.92 15.60
CA THR A 221 21.15 -14.63 16.29
C THR A 221 21.09 -13.45 15.35
N MET A 222 20.54 -12.33 15.82
CA MET A 222 20.38 -11.12 15.01
C MET A 222 20.65 -9.81 15.74
N SER A 223 21.05 -8.79 14.98
CA SER A 223 20.92 -7.38 15.35
C SER A 223 19.66 -6.81 14.69
N LEU A 224 18.84 -6.08 15.44
CA LEU A 224 17.70 -5.33 14.92
C LEU A 224 18.14 -3.88 14.70
N PHE A 225 17.97 -3.38 13.48
CA PHE A 225 18.02 -1.96 13.16
C PHE A 225 16.60 -1.46 13.02
N LEU A 226 16.23 -0.48 13.85
CA LEU A 226 14.88 0.06 13.90
C LEU A 226 14.93 1.56 13.61
N ALA A 227 14.04 2.07 12.77
CA ALA A 227 13.87 3.51 12.63
C ALA A 227 13.54 4.14 14.00
N ASP A 228 14.18 5.27 14.32
CA ASP A 228 13.84 6.10 15.49
C ASP A 228 12.57 6.91 15.20
N ASP A 229 11.47 6.18 15.01
CA ASP A 229 10.16 6.71 14.63
C ASP A 229 9.09 6.21 15.63
N PRO A 230 8.32 7.12 16.26
CA PRO A 230 7.19 6.76 17.12
C PRO A 230 6.13 5.86 16.48
N ALA A 231 5.99 5.86 15.15
CA ALA A 231 5.09 4.98 14.41
C ALA A 231 5.63 3.55 14.31
N ILE A 232 6.95 3.37 14.34
CA ILE A 232 7.61 2.05 14.19
C ILE A 232 7.95 1.44 15.56
N ALA A 233 8.30 2.25 16.55
CA ALA A 233 8.67 1.80 17.90
C ALA A 233 7.69 0.79 18.55
N PRO A 234 6.35 0.89 18.36
CA PRO A 234 5.40 -0.09 18.92
C PRO A 234 5.57 -1.53 18.41
N PHE A 235 6.23 -1.75 17.27
CA PHE A 235 6.42 -3.09 16.70
C PHE A 235 7.61 -3.85 17.28
N GLU A 236 8.54 -3.17 17.96
CA GLU A 236 9.74 -3.80 18.50
C GLU A 236 9.43 -5.02 19.40
N PRO A 237 8.52 -4.95 20.40
CA PRO A 237 8.22 -6.10 21.23
C PRO A 237 7.70 -7.30 20.42
N ALA A 238 6.86 -7.06 19.41
CA ALA A 238 6.34 -8.12 18.55
C ALA A 238 7.46 -8.79 17.74
N LEU A 239 8.43 -8.02 17.22
CA LEU A 239 9.60 -8.57 16.52
C LEU A 239 10.43 -9.48 17.43
N TYR A 240 10.63 -9.09 18.69
CA TYR A 240 11.32 -9.93 19.68
C TYR A 240 10.56 -11.23 19.96
N ASP A 241 9.27 -11.16 20.24
CA ASP A 241 8.46 -12.33 20.57
C ASP A 241 8.35 -13.30 19.37
N ILE A 242 8.13 -12.76 18.16
CA ILE A 242 8.11 -13.54 16.91
C ILE A 242 9.48 -14.18 16.65
N GLY A 243 10.58 -13.44 16.80
CA GLY A 243 11.93 -13.98 16.67
C GLY A 243 12.16 -15.15 17.63
N GLU A 244 11.84 -14.99 18.91
CA GLU A 244 12.00 -16.03 19.93
C GLU A 244 11.17 -17.28 19.59
N SER A 245 9.92 -17.11 19.16
CA SER A 245 9.04 -18.22 18.76
C SER A 245 9.58 -19.04 17.59
N ASN A 246 10.35 -18.40 16.69
CA ASN A 246 11.01 -19.05 15.55
C ASN A 246 12.44 -19.54 15.88
N GLY A 247 12.88 -19.41 17.13
CA GLY A 247 14.20 -19.84 17.59
C GLY A 247 15.35 -18.96 17.07
N ILE A 248 15.09 -17.66 16.91
CA ILE A 248 16.06 -16.62 16.60
C ILE A 248 16.13 -15.65 17.78
N THR A 249 17.33 -15.35 18.28
CA THR A 249 17.54 -14.37 19.36
C THR A 249 17.98 -13.03 18.78
N ILE A 250 17.17 -11.99 18.97
CA ILE A 250 17.59 -10.61 18.73
C ILE A 250 18.46 -10.17 19.92
N ASN A 251 19.75 -9.93 19.69
CA ASN A 251 20.72 -9.64 20.75
C ASN A 251 20.78 -8.15 21.12
N GLU A 252 20.37 -7.28 20.21
CA GLU A 252 20.44 -5.83 20.35
C GLU A 252 19.49 -5.14 19.37
N THR A 253 19.08 -3.92 19.75
CA THR A 253 18.41 -2.96 18.87
C THR A 253 19.32 -1.74 18.69
N ILE A 254 19.55 -1.35 17.44
CA ILE A 254 20.21 -0.11 17.06
C ILE A 254 19.14 0.79 16.44
N TYR A 255 18.86 1.92 17.10
CA TYR A 255 17.96 2.92 16.54
C TYR A 255 18.68 3.77 15.50
N LEU A 256 18.06 3.93 14.33
CA LEU A 256 18.58 4.70 13.21
C LEU A 256 17.77 5.98 13.03
N GLY A 257 18.46 7.12 13.01
CA GLY A 257 17.86 8.40 12.62
C GLY A 257 17.63 8.50 11.11
N PHE A 258 17.32 9.71 10.66
CA PHE A 258 17.02 10.03 9.26
C PHE A 258 18.16 10.79 8.57
N GLU A 259 19.37 10.71 9.12
CA GLU A 259 20.55 11.32 8.51
C GLU A 259 20.95 10.59 7.22
N PRO A 260 21.45 11.31 6.19
CA PRO A 260 21.91 10.68 4.94
C PRO A 260 23.08 9.71 5.09
N ASP A 261 23.80 9.75 6.21
CA ASP A 261 24.92 8.85 6.51
C ASP A 261 24.66 8.11 7.83
N LEU A 262 24.33 6.83 7.72
CA LEU A 262 24.09 5.94 8.85
C LEU A 262 25.28 5.01 9.14
N THR A 263 26.46 5.27 8.56
CA THR A 263 27.65 4.41 8.76
C THR A 263 28.04 4.29 10.23
N GLY A 264 28.00 5.41 10.97
CA GLY A 264 28.30 5.46 12.39
C GLY A 264 27.44 4.49 13.22
N PRO A 265 26.11 4.67 13.26
CA PRO A 265 25.23 3.77 13.99
C PRO A 265 25.23 2.34 13.44
N VAL A 266 25.28 2.13 12.12
CA VAL A 266 25.35 0.77 11.55
C VAL A 266 26.62 0.03 11.99
N SER A 267 27.75 0.73 12.10
CA SER A 267 29.01 0.14 12.57
C SER A 267 29.03 -0.25 14.05
N ALA A 268 28.03 0.17 14.83
CA ALA A 268 27.92 -0.19 16.24
C ALA A 268 27.37 -1.61 16.46
N ALA A 269 26.74 -2.21 15.45
CA ALA A 269 26.15 -3.53 15.54
C ALA A 269 27.20 -4.64 15.64
N ASP A 270 26.84 -5.70 16.35
CA ASP A 270 27.59 -6.93 16.48
C ASP A 270 27.60 -7.72 15.16
N ALA A 271 28.69 -7.59 14.42
CA ALA A 271 28.94 -8.31 13.18
C ALA A 271 29.15 -9.83 13.37
N SER A 272 29.12 -10.35 14.61
CA SER A 272 29.14 -11.79 14.88
C SER A 272 27.76 -12.44 14.89
N ASN A 273 26.68 -11.66 14.84
CA ASN A 273 25.33 -12.19 14.65
C ASN A 273 25.18 -12.82 13.26
N ASP A 274 24.32 -13.82 13.14
CA ASP A 274 24.08 -14.55 11.88
C ASP A 274 23.32 -13.70 10.85
N GLY A 275 22.44 -12.80 11.32
CA GLY A 275 21.73 -11.86 10.47
C GLY A 275 21.52 -10.47 11.05
N TRP A 276 21.27 -9.50 10.17
CA TRP A 276 20.85 -8.13 10.49
C TRP A 276 19.48 -7.87 9.89
N LEU A 277 18.51 -7.44 10.69
CA LEU A 277 17.17 -7.05 10.23
C LEU A 277 17.04 -5.53 10.28
N PHE A 278 16.71 -4.91 9.15
CA PHE A 278 16.41 -3.49 9.03
C PHE A 278 14.90 -3.29 8.91
N VAL A 279 14.30 -2.58 9.87
CA VAL A 279 12.90 -2.15 9.85
C VAL A 279 12.88 -0.63 9.81
N LEU A 280 12.74 -0.09 8.61
CA LEU A 280 12.99 1.31 8.28
C LEU A 280 11.73 2.00 7.76
N ALA A 281 11.72 3.33 7.83
CA ALA A 281 10.53 4.14 7.58
C ALA A 281 10.37 4.56 6.10
N ASP A 282 11.45 4.61 5.33
CA ASP A 282 11.41 5.02 3.92
C ASP A 282 12.64 4.53 3.11
N GLY A 283 12.56 4.69 1.79
CA GLY A 283 13.62 4.27 0.86
C GLY A 283 14.94 5.05 1.00
N ALA A 284 14.92 6.30 1.46
CA ALA A 284 16.13 7.09 1.68
C ALA A 284 16.91 6.56 2.89
N GLN A 285 16.19 6.23 3.96
CA GLN A 285 16.75 5.56 5.14
C GLN A 285 17.29 4.17 4.78
N CYS A 286 16.55 3.38 3.98
CA CYS A 286 17.04 2.09 3.47
C CYS A 286 18.33 2.26 2.65
N THR A 287 18.41 3.26 1.78
CA THR A 287 19.63 3.56 1.01
C THR A 287 20.81 3.92 1.93
N ALA A 288 20.60 4.80 2.91
CA ALA A 288 21.64 5.21 3.85
C ALA A 288 22.12 4.04 4.73
N ALA A 289 21.20 3.19 5.18
CA ALA A 289 21.51 1.99 5.96
C ALA A 289 22.28 0.96 5.14
N ALA A 290 21.89 0.75 3.87
CA ALA A 290 22.59 -0.13 2.94
C ALA A 290 24.03 0.31 2.68
N ASN A 291 24.25 1.61 2.46
CA ASN A 291 25.59 2.19 2.35
C ASN A 291 26.44 1.98 3.62
N GLY A 292 25.81 2.13 4.79
CA GLY A 292 26.44 1.85 6.08
C GLY A 292 26.85 0.39 6.20
N ALA A 293 25.95 -0.55 5.88
CA ALA A 293 26.21 -1.98 5.95
C ALA A 293 27.32 -2.41 4.99
N ALA A 294 27.32 -1.88 3.76
CA ALA A 294 28.38 -2.09 2.77
C ALA A 294 29.74 -1.58 3.25
N THR A 295 29.77 -0.43 3.94
CA THR A 295 31.00 0.14 4.52
C THR A 295 31.56 -0.71 5.67
N VAL A 296 30.68 -1.27 6.50
CA VAL A 296 31.07 -2.19 7.58
C VAL A 296 31.57 -3.53 7.02
N GLY A 297 31.04 -3.96 5.88
CA GLY A 297 31.41 -5.22 5.23
C GLY A 297 30.91 -6.44 6.01
N TYR A 298 29.70 -6.34 6.56
CA TYR A 298 29.05 -7.44 7.28
C TYR A 298 28.89 -8.67 6.35
N GLY A 299 29.32 -9.83 6.84
CA GLY A 299 29.35 -11.06 6.06
C GLY A 299 28.19 -12.03 6.32
N GLY A 300 27.27 -11.67 7.22
CA GLY A 300 26.06 -12.46 7.50
C GLY A 300 24.90 -12.10 6.57
N HIS A 301 23.70 -12.53 6.94
CA HIS A 301 22.51 -12.29 6.14
C HIS A 301 21.87 -10.94 6.46
N ILE A 302 21.59 -10.13 5.45
CA ILE A 302 20.91 -8.85 5.63
C ILE A 302 19.46 -8.97 5.16
N PHE A 303 18.57 -8.44 5.97
CA PHE A 303 17.14 -8.42 5.72
C PHE A 303 16.58 -7.01 5.86
N GLY A 304 15.56 -6.69 5.06
CA GLY A 304 14.82 -5.43 5.13
C GLY A 304 13.32 -5.67 5.18
N ASN A 305 12.56 -4.73 5.74
CA ASN A 305 11.12 -4.69 5.53
C ASN A 305 10.78 -4.35 4.07
N ASP A 306 9.52 -4.53 3.72
CA ASP A 306 8.92 -4.29 2.40
C ASP A 306 9.24 -2.89 1.82
N LEU A 307 9.35 -1.86 2.66
CA LEU A 307 9.74 -0.51 2.23
C LEU A 307 11.17 -0.44 1.65
N CYS A 308 12.06 -1.37 2.03
CA CYS A 308 13.39 -1.49 1.45
C CYS A 308 13.41 -2.31 0.15
N LEU A 309 12.24 -2.69 -0.38
CA LEU A 309 12.04 -3.41 -1.63
C LEU A 309 11.34 -2.55 -2.69
N SER A 310 11.48 -1.22 -2.62
CA SER A 310 11.00 -0.34 -3.69
C SER A 310 11.78 -0.54 -4.98
N GLN A 311 11.15 -0.25 -6.13
CA GLN A 311 11.74 -0.43 -7.46
C GLN A 311 13.07 0.31 -7.59
N ASP A 312 13.07 1.62 -7.31
CA ASP A 312 14.26 2.47 -7.41
C ASP A 312 15.42 1.95 -6.55
N LEU A 313 15.12 1.46 -5.35
CA LEU A 313 16.15 0.96 -4.44
C LEU A 313 16.72 -0.36 -4.92
N VAL A 314 15.87 -1.28 -5.40
CA VAL A 314 16.29 -2.55 -5.98
C VAL A 314 17.13 -2.31 -7.23
N GLU A 315 16.66 -1.51 -8.19
CA GLU A 315 17.36 -1.22 -9.45
C GLU A 315 18.69 -0.47 -9.23
N SER A 316 18.83 0.26 -8.12
CA SER A 316 20.10 0.91 -7.76
C SER A 316 21.24 -0.07 -7.42
N GLY A 317 20.90 -1.32 -7.09
CA GLY A 317 21.84 -2.34 -6.61
C GLY A 317 22.37 -2.11 -5.18
N ALA A 318 21.90 -1.07 -4.47
CA ALA A 318 22.36 -0.76 -3.11
C ALA A 318 22.04 -1.88 -2.11
N VAL A 319 20.96 -2.61 -2.36
CA VAL A 319 20.44 -3.70 -1.51
C VAL A 319 20.65 -5.09 -2.14
N ASP A 320 21.58 -5.22 -3.11
CA ASP A 320 21.93 -6.55 -3.66
C ASP A 320 22.37 -7.52 -2.55
N GLY A 321 21.81 -8.73 -2.58
CA GLY A 321 22.01 -9.76 -1.57
C GLY A 321 21.10 -9.65 -0.34
N TRP A 322 20.30 -8.57 -0.22
CA TRP A 322 19.31 -8.45 0.85
C TRP A 322 18.10 -9.34 0.56
N SER A 323 17.35 -9.69 1.60
CA SER A 323 16.06 -10.39 1.48
C SER A 323 14.98 -9.68 2.28
N GLY A 324 13.75 -9.72 1.81
CA GLY A 324 12.62 -9.13 2.52
C GLY A 324 11.28 -9.69 2.05
N PRO A 325 10.20 -9.42 2.81
CA PRO A 325 8.88 -9.89 2.45
C PRO A 325 8.17 -8.93 1.49
N ILE A 326 7.37 -9.49 0.57
CA ILE A 326 6.39 -8.77 -0.25
C ILE A 326 5.06 -9.52 -0.25
N VAL A 327 4.00 -8.86 -0.69
CA VAL A 327 2.62 -9.38 -0.64
C VAL A 327 2.13 -9.92 -1.99
N SER A 328 2.83 -9.62 -3.08
CA SER A 328 2.51 -10.02 -4.45
C SER A 328 3.78 -10.36 -5.21
N SER A 329 3.71 -11.31 -6.14
CA SER A 329 4.81 -11.62 -7.07
C SER A 329 4.79 -10.72 -8.31
N ALA A 330 3.62 -10.26 -8.73
CA ALA A 330 3.48 -9.31 -9.81
C ALA A 330 3.40 -7.87 -9.28
N PRO A 331 3.85 -6.90 -10.08
CA PRO A 331 4.60 -7.03 -11.34
C PRO A 331 6.12 -7.16 -11.17
N THR A 332 6.62 -7.24 -9.92
CA THR A 332 8.03 -7.00 -9.58
C THR A 332 8.97 -8.19 -9.77
N ILE A 333 8.46 -9.41 -9.82
CA ILE A 333 9.27 -10.61 -10.00
C ILE A 333 9.15 -11.08 -11.45
N ASP A 334 10.29 -11.20 -12.14
CA ASP A 334 10.35 -11.85 -13.45
C ASP A 334 9.66 -13.22 -13.38
N GLY A 335 8.57 -13.37 -14.14
CA GLY A 335 7.75 -14.56 -14.09
C GLY A 335 7.19 -14.91 -15.45
N GLY A 336 6.65 -16.12 -15.57
CA GLY A 336 6.10 -16.62 -16.84
C GLY A 336 4.90 -15.80 -17.33
N ALA A 337 4.17 -16.36 -18.29
CA ALA A 337 3.13 -15.66 -19.06
C ALA A 337 2.09 -14.86 -18.24
N GLU A 338 1.84 -15.22 -16.98
CA GLU A 338 0.94 -14.46 -16.09
C GLU A 338 1.52 -13.09 -15.71
N ILE A 339 2.79 -13.03 -15.31
CA ILE A 339 3.45 -11.76 -14.98
C ILE A 339 3.67 -10.93 -16.23
N ASP A 340 4.07 -11.56 -17.34
CA ASP A 340 4.20 -10.90 -18.64
C ASP A 340 2.89 -10.20 -19.05
N GLU A 341 1.75 -10.83 -18.78
CA GLU A 341 0.44 -10.26 -19.08
C GLU A 341 0.10 -9.09 -18.17
N ILE A 342 0.43 -9.16 -16.88
CA ILE A 342 0.26 -8.02 -15.95
C ILE A 342 1.12 -6.85 -16.39
N ASN A 343 2.38 -7.09 -16.76
CA ASN A 343 3.28 -6.06 -17.24
C ASN A 343 2.76 -5.43 -18.54
N ARG A 344 2.24 -6.23 -19.48
CA ARG A 344 1.57 -5.72 -20.69
C ARG A 344 0.38 -4.82 -20.34
N ILE A 345 -0.45 -5.23 -19.38
CA ILE A 345 -1.60 -4.44 -18.92
C ILE A 345 -1.12 -3.09 -18.37
N LEU A 346 -0.12 -3.09 -17.49
CA LEU A 346 0.42 -1.85 -16.92
C LEU A 346 1.08 -0.96 -17.98
N ASP A 347 1.83 -1.54 -18.92
CA ASP A 347 2.43 -0.79 -20.05
C ASP A 347 1.38 -0.14 -20.96
N THR A 348 0.24 -0.81 -21.14
CA THR A 348 -0.82 -0.35 -22.06
C THR A 348 -1.75 0.66 -21.39
N TYR A 349 -2.09 0.45 -20.12
CA TYR A 349 -3.17 1.16 -19.42
C TYR A 349 -2.71 1.98 -18.21
N GLY A 350 -1.51 1.74 -17.66
CA GLY A 350 -0.99 2.46 -16.48
C GLY A 350 -0.40 3.83 -16.77
N GLY A 351 -0.10 4.12 -18.04
CA GLY A 351 0.61 5.35 -18.44
C GLY A 351 2.12 5.20 -18.31
N ALA A 352 2.85 6.21 -18.81
CA ALA A 352 4.31 6.13 -18.99
C ALA A 352 5.12 6.03 -17.69
N ASP A 353 4.57 6.51 -16.58
CA ASP A 353 5.26 6.63 -15.30
C ASP A 353 4.64 5.73 -14.21
N VAL A 354 3.89 4.68 -14.60
CA VAL A 354 3.26 3.77 -13.65
C VAL A 354 4.33 3.08 -12.80
N GLN A 355 4.21 3.23 -11.49
CA GLN A 355 5.10 2.59 -10.53
C GLN A 355 4.64 1.15 -10.31
N THR A 356 5.58 0.21 -10.36
CA THR A 356 5.28 -1.23 -10.40
C THR A 356 5.69 -1.96 -9.12
N ALA A 357 6.46 -1.34 -8.23
CA ALA A 357 6.77 -1.88 -6.91
C ALA A 357 5.90 -1.26 -5.80
N GLY A 358 6.29 -1.49 -4.54
CA GLY A 358 5.54 -1.02 -3.38
C GLY A 358 4.17 -1.68 -3.31
N LEU A 359 3.12 -0.87 -3.17
CA LEU A 359 1.75 -1.37 -3.05
C LEU A 359 1.08 -1.66 -4.40
N ALA A 360 1.79 -1.58 -5.53
CA ALA A 360 1.25 -1.84 -6.86
C ALA A 360 0.62 -3.24 -6.99
N GLY A 361 1.36 -4.30 -6.60
CA GLY A 361 0.86 -5.67 -6.64
C GLY A 361 -0.34 -5.90 -5.72
N TRP A 362 -0.35 -5.25 -4.55
CA TRP A 362 -1.51 -5.25 -3.64
C TRP A 362 -2.71 -4.58 -4.31
N ALA A 363 -2.54 -3.38 -4.87
CA ALA A 363 -3.62 -2.62 -5.50
C ALA A 363 -4.25 -3.38 -6.66
N LEU A 364 -3.44 -4.06 -7.49
CA LEU A 364 -3.91 -4.92 -8.58
C LEU A 364 -4.80 -6.06 -8.04
N ALA A 365 -4.36 -6.74 -6.98
CA ALA A 365 -5.15 -7.80 -6.36
C ALA A 365 -6.46 -7.25 -5.76
N GLN A 366 -6.41 -6.11 -5.05
CA GLN A 366 -7.61 -5.52 -4.44
C GLN A 366 -8.67 -5.14 -5.47
N VAL A 367 -8.29 -4.50 -6.59
CA VAL A 367 -9.26 -4.14 -7.63
C VAL A 367 -9.82 -5.36 -8.35
N PHE A 368 -9.01 -6.42 -8.53
CA PHE A 368 -9.47 -7.69 -9.07
C PHE A 368 -10.50 -8.35 -8.15
N ILE A 369 -10.22 -8.39 -6.84
CA ILE A 369 -11.10 -8.96 -5.82
C ILE A 369 -12.37 -8.12 -5.68
N ALA A 370 -12.25 -6.79 -5.63
CA ALA A 370 -13.40 -5.88 -5.55
C ALA A 370 -14.36 -6.06 -6.73
N ARG A 371 -13.83 -6.19 -7.97
CA ARG A 371 -14.62 -6.56 -9.14
C ARG A 371 -15.35 -7.89 -8.92
N ASP A 372 -14.65 -8.94 -8.52
CA ASP A 372 -15.26 -10.27 -8.37
C ASP A 372 -16.41 -10.25 -7.34
N ILE A 373 -16.20 -9.59 -6.21
CA ILE A 373 -17.18 -9.49 -5.14
C ILE A 373 -18.38 -8.64 -5.58
N LEU A 374 -18.15 -7.56 -6.32
CA LEU A 374 -19.22 -6.71 -6.85
C LEU A 374 -20.09 -7.50 -7.85
N ILE A 375 -19.47 -8.28 -8.74
CA ILE A 375 -20.18 -9.17 -9.67
C ILE A 375 -20.95 -10.25 -8.90
N ALA A 376 -20.30 -10.93 -7.95
CA ALA A 376 -20.93 -11.98 -7.14
C ALA A 376 -22.06 -11.44 -6.24
N GLY A 377 -21.95 -10.19 -5.82
CA GLY A 377 -22.98 -9.45 -5.07
C GLY A 377 -24.18 -9.02 -5.91
N GLY A 378 -24.15 -9.18 -7.24
CA GLY A 378 -25.29 -8.90 -8.11
C GLY A 378 -25.03 -7.89 -9.22
N GLY A 379 -23.80 -7.39 -9.38
CA GLY A 379 -23.44 -6.47 -10.45
C GLY A 379 -24.32 -5.22 -10.44
N ALA A 380 -25.12 -5.03 -11.49
CA ALA A 380 -26.04 -3.89 -11.60
C ALA A 380 -27.15 -3.87 -10.53
N ASP A 381 -27.50 -5.04 -9.96
CA ASP A 381 -28.47 -5.17 -8.87
C ASP A 381 -27.79 -5.27 -7.48
N ALA A 382 -26.48 -5.02 -7.42
CA ALA A 382 -25.72 -5.07 -6.19
C ALA A 382 -26.27 -4.10 -5.13
N ASN A 383 -26.08 -4.47 -3.88
CA ASN A 383 -26.34 -3.65 -2.71
C ASN A 383 -25.37 -4.03 -1.58
N ASP A 384 -25.25 -3.17 -0.57
CA ASP A 384 -24.30 -3.35 0.54
C ASP A 384 -24.38 -4.74 1.20
N GLU A 385 -25.60 -5.24 1.46
CA GLU A 385 -25.80 -6.55 2.09
C GLU A 385 -25.26 -7.69 1.21
N SER A 386 -25.61 -7.69 -0.08
CA SER A 386 -25.19 -8.72 -1.04
C SER A 386 -23.69 -8.72 -1.32
N VAL A 387 -23.07 -7.55 -1.40
CA VAL A 387 -21.64 -7.39 -1.67
C VAL A 387 -20.84 -7.73 -0.41
N LEU A 388 -21.30 -7.34 0.79
CA LEU A 388 -20.68 -7.76 2.04
C LEU A 388 -20.79 -9.28 2.26
N ALA A 389 -21.93 -9.88 1.90
CA ALA A 389 -22.09 -11.34 1.94
C ALA A 389 -21.10 -12.04 1.00
N ALA A 390 -20.91 -11.53 -0.22
CA ALA A 390 -19.92 -12.03 -1.17
C ALA A 390 -18.49 -11.88 -0.62
N LEU A 391 -18.14 -10.74 -0.02
CA LEU A 391 -16.83 -10.51 0.59
C LEU A 391 -16.56 -11.46 1.77
N SER A 392 -17.52 -11.59 2.68
CA SER A 392 -17.37 -12.39 3.92
C SER A 392 -17.17 -13.89 3.69
N THR A 393 -17.36 -14.36 2.46
CA THR A 393 -17.19 -15.75 2.04
C THR A 393 -16.27 -15.90 0.82
N TYR A 394 -15.58 -14.83 0.43
CA TYR A 394 -14.76 -14.81 -0.77
C TYR A 394 -13.56 -15.75 -0.62
N SER A 395 -13.32 -16.57 -1.63
CA SER A 395 -12.10 -17.39 -1.73
C SER A 395 -11.72 -17.57 -3.19
N ARG A 396 -10.41 -17.47 -3.46
CA ARG A 396 -9.87 -17.61 -4.81
C ARG A 396 -8.39 -18.04 -4.77
N SER A 397 -7.96 -18.83 -5.75
CA SER A 397 -6.58 -19.35 -5.87
C SER A 397 -5.90 -19.03 -7.20
N ASP A 398 -6.58 -18.29 -8.07
CA ASP A 398 -6.15 -17.92 -9.43
C ASP A 398 -6.18 -16.40 -9.64
N ILE A 399 -5.88 -15.63 -8.58
CA ILE A 399 -5.64 -14.19 -8.69
C ILE A 399 -4.24 -14.00 -9.30
N PRO A 400 -4.11 -13.33 -10.46
CA PRO A 400 -2.82 -13.19 -11.13
C PRO A 400 -1.75 -12.54 -10.24
N GLY A 401 -0.60 -13.20 -10.10
CA GLY A 401 0.51 -12.69 -9.30
C GLY A 401 0.31 -12.72 -7.78
N TYR A 402 -0.81 -13.24 -7.28
CA TYR A 402 -1.22 -13.18 -5.89
C TYR A 402 -1.46 -14.60 -5.31
N PRO A 403 -1.29 -14.84 -4.00
CA PRO A 403 -1.52 -16.16 -3.42
C PRO A 403 -3.00 -16.52 -3.37
N GLU A 404 -3.27 -17.77 -2.97
CA GLU A 404 -4.63 -18.15 -2.55
C GLU A 404 -5.09 -17.30 -1.37
N VAL A 405 -6.33 -16.83 -1.45
CA VAL A 405 -7.00 -16.02 -0.43
C VAL A 405 -8.31 -16.67 -0.01
N SER A 406 -8.69 -16.45 1.25
CA SER A 406 -9.94 -16.93 1.82
C SER A 406 -10.41 -16.04 2.97
N CYS A 407 -11.63 -15.51 2.85
CA CYS A 407 -12.35 -14.84 3.92
C CYS A 407 -13.50 -15.73 4.46
N PRO A 408 -13.77 -15.73 5.78
CA PRO A 408 -12.96 -15.09 6.81
C PRO A 408 -11.59 -15.78 6.94
N GLY A 409 -10.63 -15.04 7.48
CA GLY A 409 -9.35 -15.59 7.91
C GLY A 409 -9.50 -16.60 9.06
N PRO A 410 -8.39 -17.24 9.48
CA PRO A 410 -8.39 -18.20 10.56
C PRO A 410 -8.74 -17.55 11.91
N ASP A 411 -9.54 -18.21 12.75
CA ASP A 411 -9.85 -17.73 14.12
C ASP A 411 -8.55 -17.64 14.97
N PRO A 412 -8.32 -16.56 15.72
CA PRO A 412 -9.15 -15.36 15.92
C PRO A 412 -8.94 -14.21 14.90
N TRP A 413 -8.05 -14.38 13.93
CA TRP A 413 -7.69 -13.43 12.86
C TRP A 413 -8.70 -13.42 11.70
N ALA A 414 -9.98 -13.22 12.01
CA ALA A 414 -11.05 -13.33 11.01
C ALA A 414 -10.92 -12.36 9.81
N GLY A 415 -10.21 -11.24 9.99
CA GLY A 415 -9.90 -10.29 8.93
C GLY A 415 -8.65 -10.64 8.09
N ALA A 416 -7.89 -11.69 8.43
CA ALA A 416 -6.67 -12.08 7.72
C ALA A 416 -6.98 -13.00 6.53
N CYS A 417 -7.47 -12.42 5.42
CA CYS A 417 -7.90 -13.21 4.26
C CYS A 417 -6.74 -13.68 3.37
N ASN A 418 -5.57 -13.03 3.49
CA ASN A 418 -4.32 -13.52 2.94
C ASN A 418 -3.37 -13.85 4.10
N THR A 419 -2.93 -15.11 4.18
CA THR A 419 -1.95 -15.58 5.16
C THR A 419 -0.65 -16.06 4.52
N SER A 420 -0.43 -15.72 3.24
CA SER A 420 0.65 -16.27 2.42
C SER A 420 1.53 -15.16 1.84
N PRO A 421 2.39 -14.50 2.63
CA PRO A 421 3.39 -13.59 2.10
C PRO A 421 4.46 -14.32 1.27
N LEU A 422 5.26 -13.54 0.55
CA LEU A 422 6.35 -13.99 -0.30
C LEU A 422 7.68 -13.44 0.20
N MET A 423 8.71 -14.27 0.31
CA MET A 423 10.07 -13.78 0.54
C MET A 423 10.81 -13.68 -0.78
N VAL A 424 11.46 -12.53 -0.99
CA VAL A 424 12.37 -12.31 -2.12
C VAL A 424 13.81 -12.19 -1.65
N THR A 425 14.73 -12.54 -2.54
CA THR A 425 16.14 -12.17 -2.46
C THR A 425 16.48 -11.30 -3.66
N ILE A 426 17.15 -10.17 -3.40
CA ILE A 426 17.58 -9.22 -4.42
C ILE A 426 18.92 -9.67 -5.00
N ALA A 427 19.02 -9.74 -6.32
CA ALA A 427 20.24 -10.07 -7.03
C ALA A 427 20.29 -9.33 -8.37
N ASP A 428 21.43 -8.69 -8.65
CA ASP A 428 21.69 -7.95 -9.90
C ASP A 428 20.59 -6.91 -10.20
N GLY A 429 20.11 -6.22 -9.16
CA GLY A 429 19.04 -5.24 -9.26
C GLY A 429 17.67 -5.81 -9.60
N GLN A 430 17.42 -7.09 -9.33
CA GLN A 430 16.13 -7.76 -9.52
C GLN A 430 15.69 -8.55 -8.28
N MET A 431 14.38 -8.66 -8.07
CA MET A 431 13.82 -9.53 -7.03
C MET A 431 13.66 -10.96 -7.57
N THR A 432 14.01 -11.96 -6.75
CA THR A 432 13.80 -13.37 -7.07
C THR A 432 13.10 -14.09 -5.92
N ALA A 433 12.15 -14.97 -6.24
CA ALA A 433 11.46 -15.82 -5.25
C ALA A 433 11.33 -17.27 -5.73
N PRO A 434 12.42 -18.07 -5.72
CA PRO A 434 12.39 -19.45 -6.21
C PRO A 434 11.48 -20.37 -5.39
N ASP A 435 11.19 -20.01 -4.14
CA ASP A 435 10.39 -20.82 -3.21
C ASP A 435 8.88 -20.51 -3.30
N GLY A 436 8.49 -19.40 -3.94
CA GLY A 436 7.10 -18.95 -4.02
C GLY A 436 6.50 -18.52 -2.68
N PHE A 437 5.17 -18.35 -2.65
CA PHE A 437 4.46 -17.91 -1.45
C PHE A 437 4.55 -18.92 -0.31
N THR A 438 4.69 -18.41 0.91
CA THR A 438 4.77 -19.21 2.13
C THR A 438 3.47 -19.10 2.90
N PHE A 439 2.70 -20.19 2.95
CA PHE A 439 1.50 -20.25 3.78
C PHE A 439 1.88 -20.24 5.27
N LEU A 440 1.40 -19.24 6.01
CA LEU A 440 1.59 -19.13 7.45
C LEU A 440 0.38 -19.67 8.22
N ASP A 441 0.65 -20.45 9.27
CA ASP A 441 -0.36 -20.77 10.27
C ASP A 441 -0.47 -19.62 11.27
N PHE A 442 -1.44 -18.72 11.06
CA PHE A 442 -1.66 -17.57 11.93
C PHE A 442 -2.00 -17.95 13.38
N SER A 443 -2.38 -19.20 13.66
CA SER A 443 -2.57 -19.64 15.05
C SER A 443 -1.25 -19.68 15.84
N GLU A 444 -0.10 -19.74 15.16
CA GLU A 444 1.22 -19.60 15.76
C GLU A 444 1.45 -18.19 16.31
N LEU A 445 0.73 -17.18 15.78
CA LEU A 445 0.84 -15.78 16.20
C LEU A 445 -0.12 -15.41 17.34
N ASN A 446 -0.93 -16.35 17.83
CA ASN A 446 -1.93 -16.07 18.88
C ASN A 446 -1.33 -15.55 20.18
N PHE A 447 -0.04 -15.75 20.44
CA PHE A 447 0.64 -15.19 21.60
C PHE A 447 0.70 -13.65 21.58
N LEU A 448 0.58 -13.03 20.39
CA LEU A 448 0.58 -11.56 20.23
C LEU A 448 -0.72 -10.91 20.76
N LEU A 449 -1.76 -11.71 21.04
CA LEU A 449 -3.07 -11.22 21.46
C LEU A 449 -3.20 -11.05 22.99
N GLY A 450 -2.19 -11.44 23.77
CA GLY A 450 -2.13 -11.29 25.23
C GLY A 450 -2.45 -12.55 26.02
#